data_AF-A0A6C0BT92-F1
#
_entry.id   AF-A0A6C0BT92-F1
#
_cell.length_a   1.000
_cell.length_b   1.000
_cell.length_c   1.000
_cell.angle_alpha   90.00
_cell.angle_beta   90.00
_cell.angle_gamma   90.00
#
_symmetry.space_group_name_H-M   'P 1'
#
loop_
_entity.id
_entity.type
_entity.pdbx_description
1 polymer ?
#
loop_
_entity_poly.entity_id
_entity_poly.type
_entity_poly.pdbx_seq_one_letter_code
_entity_poly.pdbx_strand_id
1 'polypeptide(L)'
;MWLNILEQTNKSISEDDKSKFINLRFELHTVIYIMKVLESKYSFELLDDELIIQDKKENIITKDEFYYWWQITRYQEIYNEELDIIKKIKEVENSIIKLRNSISNIKEKDETKKQKKIDETETKIVKLSNYLNKEGPITKQKLEMLSNFRNMINNKEFLFKLFDLMKIYLTYSD
;
A
#
# COMPACT_ATOMS: atom_id res chain seq x y z
N MET A 1 12.49 6.03 15.50
CA MET A 1 13.78 5.91 14.79
C MET A 1 13.78 6.77 13.53
N TRP A 2 12.97 6.49 12.50
CA TRP A 2 12.93 7.30 11.26
C TRP A 2 12.41 8.75 11.43
N LEU A 3 11.48 9.02 12.36
CA LEU A 3 11.05 10.39 12.67
C LEU A 3 12.21 11.27 13.20
N ASN A 4 13.14 10.67 13.94
CA ASN A 4 14.34 11.39 14.42
C ASN A 4 15.31 11.65 13.28
N ILE A 5 15.46 10.70 12.35
CA ILE A 5 16.24 10.88 11.12
C ILE A 5 15.64 12.04 10.32
N LEU A 6 14.32 12.08 10.14
CA LEU A 6 13.66 13.22 9.47
C LEU A 6 13.94 14.55 10.14
N GLU A 7 13.86 14.61 11.48
CA GLU A 7 14.13 15.85 12.21
C GLU A 7 15.61 16.24 12.16
N GLN A 8 16.53 15.27 12.17
CA GLN A 8 17.96 15.51 12.04
C GLN A 8 18.32 15.95 10.61
N THR A 9 17.88 15.22 9.58
CA THR A 9 18.08 15.57 8.17
C THR A 9 17.50 16.96 7.86
N ASN A 10 16.32 17.30 8.38
CA ASN A 10 15.73 18.63 8.18
C ASN A 10 16.48 19.75 8.91
N LYS A 11 17.25 19.44 9.97
CA LYS A 11 18.13 20.40 10.66
C LYS A 11 19.50 20.52 10.00
N SER A 12 20.01 19.44 9.41
CA SER A 12 21.38 19.33 8.90
C SER A 12 21.53 19.67 7.41
N ILE A 13 20.46 19.55 6.61
CA ILE A 13 20.48 19.94 5.20
C ILE A 13 20.47 21.47 5.03
N SER A 14 21.29 21.97 4.11
CA SER A 14 21.39 23.40 3.76
C SER A 14 20.07 23.94 3.20
N GLU A 15 19.78 25.23 3.39
CA GLU A 15 18.58 25.88 2.81
C GLU A 15 18.52 25.73 1.28
N ASP A 16 19.67 25.81 0.61
CA ASP A 16 19.77 25.63 -0.85
C ASP A 16 19.39 24.21 -1.27
N ASP A 17 19.76 23.19 -0.49
CA ASP A 17 19.37 21.80 -0.75
C ASP A 17 17.91 21.53 -0.38
N LYS A 18 17.35 22.19 0.65
CA LYS A 18 15.91 22.11 0.95
C LYS A 18 15.07 22.62 -0.22
N SER A 19 15.54 23.67 -0.91
CA SER A 19 14.83 24.26 -2.05
C SER A 19 14.68 23.31 -3.26
N LYS A 20 15.52 22.26 -3.33
CA LYS A 20 15.45 21.23 -4.38
C LYS A 20 14.28 20.26 -4.19
N PHE A 21 13.66 20.27 -3.02
CA PHE A 21 12.60 19.35 -2.61
C PHE A 21 11.30 20.12 -2.35
N ILE A 22 10.20 19.66 -2.91
CA ILE A 22 8.90 20.31 -2.71
C ILE A 22 8.41 20.05 -1.28
N ASN A 23 8.64 18.84 -0.79
CA ASN A 23 8.39 18.47 0.59
C ASN A 23 9.34 17.35 1.02
N LEU A 24 10.54 17.72 1.48
CA LEU A 24 11.59 16.79 1.91
C LEU A 24 11.07 15.72 2.90
N ARG A 25 10.17 16.09 3.81
CA ARG A 25 9.61 15.14 4.78
C ARG A 25 8.78 14.04 4.11
N PHE A 26 7.90 14.41 3.19
CA PHE A 26 7.09 13.45 2.45
C PHE A 26 7.93 12.59 1.51
N GLU A 27 8.91 13.22 0.87
CA GLU A 27 9.81 12.56 -0.09
C GLU A 27 10.73 11.54 0.61
N LEU A 28 11.29 11.88 1.78
CA LEU A 28 12.05 10.93 2.61
C LEU A 28 11.17 9.79 3.13
N HIS A 29 9.91 10.06 3.50
CA HIS A 29 8.98 9.01 3.89
C HIS A 29 8.74 8.01 2.74
N THR A 30 8.62 8.52 1.51
CA THR A 30 8.49 7.69 0.31
C THR A 30 9.73 6.81 0.10
N VAL A 31 10.92 7.35 0.31
CA VAL A 31 12.19 6.60 0.20
C VAL A 31 12.25 5.48 1.22
N ILE A 32 11.98 5.78 2.48
CA ILE A 32 11.98 4.78 3.57
C ILE A 32 10.99 3.66 3.26
N TYR A 33 9.79 4.01 2.80
CA TYR A 33 8.79 3.03 2.39
C TYR A 33 9.33 2.11 1.28
N ILE A 34 9.92 2.68 0.22
CA ILE A 34 10.45 1.91 -0.90
C ILE A 34 11.57 0.98 -0.44
N MET A 35 12.53 1.48 0.34
CA MET A 35 13.63 0.66 0.87
C MET A 35 13.10 -0.48 1.74
N LYS A 36 12.07 -0.23 2.55
CA LYS A 36 11.43 -1.24 3.39
C LYS A 36 10.69 -2.31 2.60
N VAL A 37 9.89 -1.93 1.62
CA VAL A 37 9.22 -2.88 0.71
C VAL A 37 10.25 -3.78 0.02
N LEU A 38 11.38 -3.20 -0.34
CA LEU A 38 12.42 -3.88 -1.10
C LEU A 38 13.47 -4.58 -0.25
N GLU A 39 13.42 -4.49 1.08
CA GLU A 39 14.48 -5.01 1.97
C GLU A 39 14.70 -6.52 1.86
N SER A 40 13.67 -7.24 1.38
CA SER A 40 13.71 -8.68 1.09
C SER A 40 14.42 -9.03 -0.23
N LYS A 41 14.59 -8.06 -1.13
CA LYS A 41 15.14 -8.24 -2.48
C LYS A 41 16.47 -7.52 -2.69
N TYR A 42 16.62 -6.34 -2.09
CA TYR A 42 17.77 -5.47 -2.26
C TYR A 42 18.32 -4.98 -0.92
N SER A 43 19.62 -4.71 -0.87
CA SER A 43 20.26 -3.84 0.11
C SER A 43 20.71 -2.56 -0.56
N PHE A 44 20.75 -1.49 0.23
CA PHE A 44 21.14 -0.15 -0.19
C PHE A 44 22.20 0.33 0.78
N GLU A 45 23.37 0.69 0.27
CA GLU A 45 24.50 1.12 1.07
C GLU A 45 25.17 2.33 0.42
N LEU A 46 25.87 3.13 1.23
CA LEU A 46 26.66 4.25 0.75
C LEU A 46 28.14 3.85 0.81
N LEU A 47 28.83 3.90 -0.33
CA LEU A 47 30.28 3.67 -0.42
C LEU A 47 30.90 4.86 -1.16
N ASP A 48 31.80 5.60 -0.50
CA ASP A 48 32.47 6.80 -1.04
C ASP A 48 31.47 7.80 -1.67
N ASP A 49 30.39 8.11 -0.95
CA ASP A 49 29.26 8.96 -1.39
C ASP A 49 28.45 8.44 -2.60
N GLU A 50 28.73 7.23 -3.06
CA GLU A 50 27.97 6.55 -4.09
C GLU A 50 26.96 5.56 -3.52
N LEU A 51 25.76 5.58 -4.10
CA LEU A 51 24.69 4.65 -3.74
C LEU A 51 24.96 3.32 -4.42
N ILE A 52 25.27 2.31 -3.60
CA ILE A 52 25.42 0.93 -4.04
C ILE A 52 24.12 0.19 -3.76
N ILE A 53 23.61 -0.50 -4.78
CA ILE A 53 22.42 -1.34 -4.70
C ILE A 53 22.89 -2.77 -4.95
N GLN A 54 22.59 -3.69 -4.04
CA GLN A 54 22.90 -5.10 -4.21
C GLN A 54 21.62 -5.95 -4.14
N ASP A 55 21.55 -7.04 -4.90
CA ASP A 55 20.55 -8.07 -4.63
C ASP A 55 20.94 -8.95 -3.45
N LYS A 56 20.02 -9.83 -3.03
CA LYS A 56 20.29 -10.85 -2.00
C LYS A 56 21.36 -11.89 -2.38
N LYS A 57 21.85 -11.89 -3.61
CA LYS A 57 22.98 -12.71 -4.06
C LYS A 57 24.29 -11.91 -4.07
N GLU A 58 24.29 -10.72 -3.48
CA GLU A 58 25.44 -9.80 -3.38
C GLU A 58 25.94 -9.30 -4.75
N ASN A 59 25.13 -9.39 -5.80
CA ASN A 59 25.46 -8.78 -7.09
C ASN A 59 25.16 -7.28 -7.02
N ILE A 60 26.13 -6.47 -7.44
CA ILE A 60 25.91 -5.02 -7.62
C ILE A 60 24.97 -4.83 -8.82
N ILE A 61 23.88 -4.11 -8.58
CA ILE A 61 22.85 -3.82 -9.57
C ILE A 61 22.99 -2.37 -10.01
N THR A 62 22.94 -2.15 -11.32
CA THR A 62 22.96 -0.81 -11.87
C THR A 62 21.65 -0.05 -11.58
N LYS A 63 21.71 1.27 -11.58
CA LYS A 63 20.52 2.13 -11.39
C LYS A 63 19.40 1.83 -12.41
N ASP A 64 19.76 1.53 -13.66
CA ASP A 64 18.80 1.21 -14.72
C ASP A 64 18.18 -0.19 -14.53
N GLU A 65 18.96 -1.19 -14.08
CA GLU A 65 18.41 -2.51 -13.72
C GLU A 65 17.49 -2.43 -12.51
N PHE A 66 17.89 -1.66 -11.48
CA PHE A 66 17.04 -1.39 -10.33
C PHE A 66 15.72 -0.73 -10.76
N TYR A 67 15.77 0.27 -11.64
CA TYR A 67 14.59 0.94 -12.18
C TYR A 67 13.62 -0.05 -12.81
N TYR A 68 14.12 -0.91 -13.69
CA TYR A 68 13.33 -1.90 -14.41
C TYR A 68 12.62 -2.85 -13.43
N TRP A 69 13.37 -3.43 -12.49
CA TRP A 69 12.80 -4.39 -11.54
C TRP A 69 11.93 -3.74 -10.47
N TRP A 70 12.22 -2.49 -10.09
CA TRP A 70 11.38 -1.71 -9.20
C TRP A 70 10.01 -1.48 -9.81
N GLN A 71 9.94 -1.08 -11.08
CA GLN A 71 8.67 -0.88 -11.77
C GLN A 71 7.80 -2.13 -11.74
N ILE A 72 8.40 -3.30 -12.02
CA ILE A 72 7.71 -4.60 -11.99
C ILE A 72 7.26 -4.94 -10.56
N THR A 73 8.16 -4.84 -9.58
CA THR A 73 7.86 -5.19 -8.18
C THR A 73 6.76 -4.30 -7.61
N ARG A 74 6.86 -2.98 -7.80
CA ARG A 74 5.85 -2.01 -7.37
C ARG A 74 4.49 -2.32 -8.00
N TYR A 75 4.47 -2.60 -9.31
CA TYR A 75 3.24 -2.93 -10.01
C TYR A 75 2.55 -4.16 -9.39
N GLN A 76 3.31 -5.23 -9.17
CA GLN A 76 2.79 -6.48 -8.59
C GLN A 76 2.27 -6.29 -7.16
N GLU A 77 2.99 -5.53 -6.33
CA GLU A 77 2.56 -5.23 -4.97
C GLU A 77 1.23 -4.48 -4.93
N ILE A 78 1.12 -3.38 -5.69
CA ILE A 78 -0.13 -2.60 -5.77
C ILE A 78 -1.27 -3.47 -6.31
N TYR A 79 -1.00 -4.26 -7.34
CA TYR A 79 -1.98 -5.19 -7.90
C TYR A 79 -2.49 -6.20 -6.87
N ASN A 80 -1.60 -6.76 -6.05
CA ASN A 80 -1.97 -7.69 -4.99
C ASN A 80 -2.80 -7.00 -3.90
N GLU A 81 -2.48 -5.75 -3.52
CA GLU A 81 -3.30 -5.00 -2.56
C GLU A 81 -4.71 -4.73 -3.11
N GLU A 82 -4.83 -4.38 -4.38
CA GLU A 82 -6.13 -4.23 -5.05
C GLU A 82 -6.94 -5.54 -5.00
N LEU A 83 -6.30 -6.68 -5.30
CA LEU A 83 -6.95 -7.99 -5.24
C LEU A 83 -7.46 -8.33 -3.84
N ASP A 84 -6.68 -8.04 -2.80
CA ASP A 84 -7.08 -8.28 -1.41
C ASP A 84 -8.28 -7.42 -1.01
N ILE A 85 -8.32 -6.16 -1.44
CA ILE A 85 -9.46 -5.28 -1.21
C ILE A 85 -10.70 -5.81 -1.94
N ILE A 86 -10.58 -6.17 -3.22
CA ILE A 86 -11.68 -6.73 -4.02
C ILE A 86 -12.21 -8.01 -3.38
N LYS A 87 -11.32 -8.87 -2.89
CA LYS A 87 -11.68 -10.12 -2.21
C LYS A 87 -12.52 -9.85 -0.96
N LYS A 88 -12.10 -8.91 -0.10
CA LYS A 88 -12.85 -8.52 1.10
C LYS A 88 -14.27 -8.02 0.78
N ILE A 89 -14.42 -7.20 -0.26
CA ILE A 89 -15.75 -6.73 -0.71
C ILE A 89 -16.61 -7.94 -1.12
N LYS A 90 -16.08 -8.81 -1.98
CA LYS A 90 -16.78 -10.00 -2.46
C LYS A 90 -17.16 -10.96 -1.33
N GLU A 91 -16.33 -11.10 -0.29
CA GLU A 91 -16.64 -11.91 0.89
C GLU A 91 -17.88 -11.40 1.63
N VAL A 92 -18.02 -10.08 1.78
CA VAL A 92 -19.20 -9.46 2.42
C VAL A 92 -20.43 -9.60 1.53
N GLU A 93 -20.31 -9.33 0.23
CA GLU A 93 -21.40 -9.49 -0.74
C GLU A 93 -21.92 -10.94 -0.78
N ASN A 94 -21.00 -11.92 -0.86
CA ASN A 94 -21.34 -13.33 -0.84
C ASN A 94 -22.00 -13.76 0.49
N SER A 95 -21.59 -13.16 1.61
CA SER A 95 -22.22 -13.42 2.91
C SER A 95 -23.66 -12.93 2.95
N ILE A 96 -23.95 -11.76 2.37
CA ILE A 96 -25.32 -11.26 2.23
C ILE A 96 -26.15 -12.18 1.34
N ILE A 97 -25.62 -12.61 0.19
CA ILE A 97 -26.30 -13.54 -0.73
C ILE A 97 -26.62 -14.87 -0.04
N LYS A 98 -25.67 -15.44 0.69
CA LYS A 98 -25.87 -16.68 1.48
C LYS A 98 -26.96 -16.51 2.52
N LEU A 99 -26.98 -15.40 3.26
CA LEU A 99 -28.02 -15.12 4.25
C LEU A 99 -29.40 -14.96 3.59
N ARG A 100 -29.51 -14.25 2.47
CA ARG A 100 -30.76 -14.14 1.71
C ARG A 100 -31.28 -15.49 1.24
N ASN A 101 -30.40 -16.34 0.70
CA ASN A 101 -30.76 -17.71 0.30
C ASN A 101 -31.11 -18.61 1.48
N SER A 102 -30.61 -18.31 2.69
CA SER A 102 -30.96 -19.08 3.87
C SER A 102 -32.41 -18.82 4.33
N ILE A 103 -32.89 -17.58 4.20
CA ILE A 103 -34.27 -17.18 4.55
C ILE A 103 -35.29 -17.97 3.72
N SER A 104 -35.07 -18.10 2.41
CA SER A 104 -35.96 -18.85 1.52
C SER A 104 -35.97 -20.37 1.78
N ASN A 105 -34.98 -20.90 2.51
CA ASN A 105 -34.82 -22.33 2.79
C ASN A 105 -35.18 -22.73 4.23
N ILE A 106 -35.74 -21.83 5.05
CA ILE A 106 -36.10 -22.14 6.44
C ILE A 106 -37.29 -23.10 6.49
N LYS A 107 -37.01 -24.36 6.86
CA LYS A 107 -37.99 -25.42 7.11
C LYS A 107 -38.34 -25.51 8.60
N GLU A 108 -38.97 -24.48 9.14
CA GLU A 108 -39.45 -24.46 10.54
C GLU A 108 -40.98 -24.59 10.55
N LYS A 109 -41.51 -25.55 11.31
CA LYS A 109 -42.97 -25.81 11.39
C LYS A 109 -43.69 -24.85 12.35
N ASP A 110 -42.97 -24.38 13.37
CA ASP A 110 -43.45 -23.41 14.34
C ASP A 110 -43.29 -21.99 13.75
N GLU A 111 -44.41 -21.33 13.46
CA GLU A 111 -44.40 -20.01 12.80
C GLU A 111 -43.71 -18.93 13.63
N THR A 112 -43.83 -18.97 14.96
CA THR A 112 -43.21 -17.97 15.82
C THR A 112 -41.69 -18.13 15.84
N LYS A 113 -41.20 -19.39 15.89
CA LYS A 113 -39.76 -19.67 15.76
C LYS A 113 -39.23 -19.38 14.36
N LYS A 114 -40.04 -19.64 13.32
CA LYS A 114 -39.72 -19.33 11.93
C LYS A 114 -39.51 -17.83 11.75
N GLN A 115 -40.47 -17.02 12.21
CA GLN A 115 -40.41 -15.57 12.10
C GLN A 115 -39.20 -15.00 12.84
N LYS A 116 -38.95 -15.47 14.08
CA LYS A 116 -37.78 -15.03 14.85
C LYS A 116 -36.46 -15.28 14.11
N LYS A 117 -36.29 -16.44 13.46
CA LYS A 117 -35.09 -16.75 12.65
C LYS A 117 -34.97 -15.86 11.42
N ILE A 118 -36.09 -15.50 10.79
CA ILE A 118 -36.12 -14.57 9.67
C ILE A 118 -35.65 -13.19 10.14
N ASP A 119 -36.25 -12.65 11.21
CA ASP A 119 -35.93 -11.32 11.74
C ASP A 119 -34.45 -11.21 12.17
N GLU A 120 -33.92 -12.25 12.82
CA GLU A 120 -32.50 -12.32 13.19
C GLU A 120 -31.58 -12.32 11.96
N THR A 121 -31.99 -13.00 10.89
CA THR A 121 -31.21 -13.08 9.64
C THR A 121 -31.29 -11.78 8.86
N GLU A 122 -32.46 -11.15 8.78
CA GLU A 122 -32.66 -9.83 8.18
C GLU A 122 -31.86 -8.75 8.91
N THR A 123 -31.83 -8.79 10.24
CA THR A 123 -30.99 -7.88 11.04
C THR A 123 -29.51 -8.01 10.68
N LYS A 124 -29.01 -9.23 10.47
CA LYS A 124 -27.63 -9.47 10.03
C LYS A 124 -27.39 -8.93 8.62
N ILE A 125 -28.33 -9.14 7.70
CA ILE A 125 -28.26 -8.59 6.33
C ILE A 125 -28.19 -7.06 6.38
N VAL A 126 -29.07 -6.41 7.13
CA VAL A 126 -29.08 -4.94 7.27
C VAL A 126 -27.74 -4.43 7.82
N LYS A 127 -27.17 -5.08 8.83
CA LYS A 127 -25.85 -4.71 9.37
C LYS A 127 -24.74 -4.80 8.31
N LEU A 128 -24.69 -5.89 7.56
CA LEU A 128 -23.69 -6.09 6.50
C LEU A 128 -23.90 -5.13 5.32
N SER A 129 -25.14 -4.85 4.94
CA SER A 129 -25.47 -3.86 3.91
C SER A 129 -25.10 -2.44 4.35
N ASN A 130 -25.35 -2.07 5.60
CA ASN A 130 -24.95 -0.77 6.14
C ASN A 130 -23.43 -0.61 6.19
N TYR A 131 -22.71 -1.68 6.54
CA TYR A 131 -21.25 -1.71 6.47
C TYR A 131 -20.76 -1.46 5.02
N LEU A 132 -21.31 -2.17 4.03
CA LEU A 132 -20.94 -1.96 2.62
C LEU A 132 -21.31 -0.56 2.12
N ASN A 133 -22.44 0.00 2.54
CA ASN A 133 -22.84 1.35 2.13
C ASN A 133 -21.92 2.43 2.71
N LYS A 134 -21.37 2.20 3.90
CA LYS A 134 -20.44 3.13 4.56
C LYS A 134 -19.01 2.97 4.07
N GLU A 135 -18.49 1.74 4.07
CA GLU A 135 -17.09 1.46 3.75
C GLU A 135 -16.84 1.28 2.25
N GLY A 136 -17.87 0.90 1.48
CA GLY A 136 -17.78 0.68 0.04
C GLY A 136 -17.30 1.89 -0.75
N PRO A 137 -17.85 3.11 -0.55
CA PRO A 137 -17.38 4.32 -1.21
C PRO A 137 -15.90 4.62 -0.91
N ILE A 138 -15.49 4.52 0.35
CA ILE A 138 -14.10 4.74 0.80
C ILE A 138 -13.17 3.73 0.14
N THR A 139 -13.59 2.47 0.13
CA THR A 139 -12.81 1.37 -0.45
C THR A 139 -12.68 1.50 -1.96
N LYS A 140 -13.74 1.96 -2.66
CA LYS A 140 -13.70 2.25 -4.10
C LYS A 140 -12.75 3.39 -4.42
N GLN A 141 -12.78 4.48 -3.66
CA GLN A 141 -11.82 5.57 -3.80
C GLN A 141 -10.38 5.07 -3.60
N LYS A 142 -10.15 4.24 -2.58
CA LYS A 142 -8.84 3.63 -2.36
C LYS A 142 -8.39 2.77 -3.55
N LEU A 143 -9.27 1.94 -4.10
CA LEU A 143 -8.99 1.14 -5.30
C LEU A 143 -8.65 2.00 -6.51
N GLU A 144 -9.38 3.08 -6.72
CA GLU A 144 -9.12 4.02 -7.82
C GLU A 144 -7.75 4.70 -7.65
N MET A 145 -7.41 5.13 -6.43
CA MET A 145 -6.10 5.69 -6.12
C MET A 145 -4.97 4.67 -6.36
N LEU A 146 -5.14 3.43 -5.91
CA LEU A 146 -4.16 2.35 -6.15
C LEU A 146 -3.99 2.08 -7.64
N SER A 147 -5.07 1.99 -8.40
CA SER A 147 -5.02 1.74 -9.85
C SER A 147 -4.33 2.89 -10.58
N ASN A 148 -4.62 4.13 -10.20
CA ASN A 148 -3.95 5.31 -10.75
C ASN A 148 -2.46 5.30 -10.41
N PHE A 149 -2.10 4.96 -9.18
CA PHE A 149 -0.71 4.89 -8.74
C PHE A 149 0.06 3.75 -9.44
N ARG A 150 -0.57 2.59 -9.63
CA ARG A 150 -0.04 1.44 -10.38
C ARG A 150 0.27 1.83 -11.83
N ASN A 151 -0.64 2.58 -12.45
CA ASN A 151 -0.54 3.01 -13.85
C ASN A 151 0.33 4.27 -14.04
N MET A 152 0.72 4.93 -12.95
CA MET A 152 1.58 6.10 -13.02
C MET A 152 2.95 5.71 -13.58
N ILE A 153 3.31 6.32 -14.72
CA ILE A 153 4.62 6.15 -15.35
C ILE A 153 5.62 6.96 -14.54
N ASN A 154 6.46 6.28 -13.77
CA ASN A 154 7.60 6.92 -13.12
C ASN A 154 8.64 7.21 -14.21
N ASN A 155 8.89 8.48 -14.51
CA ASN A 155 9.95 8.86 -15.43
C ASN A 155 11.34 8.69 -14.77
N LYS A 156 12.39 8.68 -15.59
CA LYS A 156 13.78 8.49 -15.12
C LYS A 156 14.21 9.59 -14.14
N GLU A 157 13.70 10.81 -14.30
CA GLU A 157 13.98 11.95 -13.41
C GLU A 157 13.47 11.74 -11.99
N PHE A 158 12.26 11.21 -11.82
CA PHE A 158 11.71 10.88 -10.51
C PHE A 158 12.61 9.87 -9.78
N LEU A 159 13.15 8.89 -10.51
CA LEU A 159 14.03 7.88 -9.93
C LEU A 159 15.39 8.45 -9.55
N PHE A 160 15.95 9.36 -10.34
CA PHE A 160 17.19 10.05 -9.95
C PHE A 160 17.00 10.85 -8.67
N LYS A 161 15.90 11.60 -8.56
CA LYS A 161 15.54 12.27 -7.30
C LYS A 161 15.37 11.28 -6.16
N LEU A 162 14.78 10.11 -6.42
CA LEU A 162 14.65 9.05 -5.43
C LEU A 162 16.02 8.55 -4.94
N PHE A 163 16.99 8.35 -5.83
CA PHE A 163 18.34 7.94 -5.44
C PHE A 163 19.08 9.02 -4.65
N ASP A 164 18.93 10.29 -5.02
CA ASP A 164 19.51 11.40 -4.25
C ASP A 164 18.93 11.44 -2.83
N LEU A 165 17.62 11.21 -2.70
CA LEU A 165 16.97 11.11 -1.40
C LEU A 165 17.37 9.84 -0.62
N MET A 166 17.64 8.71 -1.30
CA MET A 166 18.19 7.50 -0.68
C MET A 166 19.59 7.77 -0.12
N LYS A 167 20.45 8.46 -0.87
CA LYS A 167 21.77 8.89 -0.39
C LYS A 167 21.62 9.74 0.87
N ILE A 168 20.78 10.78 0.81
CA ILE A 168 20.47 11.63 1.97
C ILE A 168 20.02 10.80 3.16
N TYR A 169 19.04 9.91 2.97
CA TYR A 169 18.55 9.07 4.06
C TYR A 169 19.66 8.22 4.69
N LEU A 170 20.44 7.52 3.85
CA LEU A 170 21.53 6.64 4.29
C LEU A 170 22.61 7.41 5.06
N THR A 171 23.00 8.60 4.59
CA THR A 171 23.98 9.47 5.26
C THR A 171 23.57 9.84 6.69
N TYR A 172 22.27 9.94 6.98
CA TYR A 172 21.75 10.34 8.29
C TYR A 172 21.10 9.20 9.07
N SER A 173 21.12 7.97 8.56
CA SER A 173 20.49 6.81 9.21
C SER A 173 21.45 5.92 9.99
N ASP A 174 22.75 6.07 9.77
CA ASP A 174 23.83 5.43 10.55
C ASP A 174 24.05 6.12 11.91
#